data_AF-A0A6A6MVI2-F1
#
_entry.id   AF-A0A6A6MVI2-F1
#
_cell.length_a   1.000
_cell.length_b   1.000
_cell.length_c   1.000
_cell.angle_alpha   90.00
_cell.angle_beta   90.00
_cell.angle_gamma   90.00
#
_symmetry.space_group_name_H-M   'P 1'
#
loop_
_entity.id
_entity.type
_entity.pdbx_description
1 polymer ?
#
loop_
_entity_poly.entity_id
_entity_poly.type
_entity_poly.pdbx_seq_one_letter_code
_entity_poly.pdbx_strand_id
1 'polypeptide(L)'
;MIALATLREMSTDFVKLEHFDGGNFLRWQKKMHFLLVTLKVVYVLNTPKPAENENETMQETCNKQKWDNGDEIYRGHILNGMPYALFDVYQNETTAKALWERLEQHSMHMDETIIVCSIINKLPLSWKDIKRAVKPKKEDMSIEQLAKHLCVEEE
;
A
#
# COMPACT_ATOMS: atom_id res chain seq x y z
N MET A 1 -16.25 -14.13 27.35
CA MET A 1 -15.02 -14.92 27.06
C MET A 1 -14.79 -15.17 25.57
N ILE A 2 -15.81 -15.39 24.74
CA ILE A 2 -15.65 -15.65 23.28
C ILE A 2 -14.97 -14.49 22.53
N ALA A 3 -15.35 -13.23 22.79
CA ALA A 3 -14.75 -12.07 22.11
C ALA A 3 -13.24 -11.87 22.37
N LEU A 4 -12.76 -12.22 23.58
CA LEU A 4 -11.33 -12.14 23.92
C LEU A 4 -10.52 -13.25 23.23
N ALA A 5 -11.12 -14.42 23.02
CA ALA A 5 -10.48 -15.50 22.27
C ALA A 5 -10.35 -15.15 20.78
N THR A 6 -11.40 -14.55 20.18
CA THR A 6 -11.36 -14.08 18.79
C THR A 6 -10.37 -12.92 18.60
N LEU A 7 -10.32 -11.95 19.54
CA LEU A 7 -9.32 -10.89 19.53
C LEU A 7 -7.89 -11.42 19.68
N ARG A 8 -7.68 -12.44 20.53
CA ARG A 8 -6.38 -13.09 20.71
C ARG A 8 -5.95 -13.85 19.46
N GLU A 9 -6.85 -14.63 18.86
CA GLU A 9 -6.58 -15.35 17.60
C GLU A 9 -6.26 -14.38 16.45
N MET A 10 -7.04 -13.29 16.30
CA MET A 10 -6.72 -12.22 15.36
C MET A 10 -5.34 -11.61 15.69
N SER A 11 -5.04 -11.24 16.93
CA SER A 11 -3.72 -10.69 17.26
C SER A 11 -2.55 -11.65 16.96
N THR A 12 -2.77 -12.97 17.02
CA THR A 12 -1.71 -13.97 16.83
C THR A 12 -1.40 -14.24 15.35
N ASP A 13 -2.41 -14.20 14.47
CA ASP A 13 -2.19 -14.29 13.02
C ASP A 13 -1.72 -12.97 12.41
N PHE A 14 -1.99 -11.84 13.06
CA PHE A 14 -1.61 -10.51 12.56
C PHE A 14 -0.12 -10.23 12.77
N VAL A 15 0.53 -10.85 13.77
CA VAL A 15 1.99 -10.88 13.94
C VAL A 15 2.69 -11.58 12.75
N LYS A 16 1.96 -12.34 11.93
CA LYS A 16 2.47 -12.97 10.70
C LYS A 16 2.24 -12.16 9.42
N LEU A 17 1.67 -10.94 9.48
CA LEU A 17 1.82 -10.06 8.32
C LEU A 17 3.31 -9.80 8.15
N GLU A 18 3.90 -10.43 7.14
CA GLU A 18 5.31 -10.30 6.79
C GLU A 18 5.72 -8.82 6.89
N HIS A 19 6.69 -8.56 7.76
CA HIS A 19 7.33 -7.26 7.83
C HIS A 19 7.77 -6.86 6.42
N PHE A 20 7.42 -5.65 5.99
CA PHE A 20 7.85 -5.15 4.71
C PHE A 20 9.36 -4.93 4.75
N ASP A 21 10.12 -5.70 3.98
CA ASP A 21 11.58 -5.64 3.92
C ASP A 21 12.10 -4.68 2.83
N GLY A 22 11.20 -3.88 2.24
CA GLY A 22 11.49 -3.02 1.09
C GLY A 22 11.19 -3.66 -0.27
N GLY A 23 10.98 -4.98 -0.33
CA GLY A 23 10.63 -5.71 -1.55
C GLY A 23 9.12 -5.95 -1.71
N ASN A 24 8.63 -5.98 -2.96
CA ASN A 24 7.23 -6.27 -3.29
C ASN A 24 6.20 -5.33 -2.62
N PHE A 25 6.45 -4.02 -2.64
CA PHE A 25 5.57 -3.01 -2.05
C PHE A 25 4.08 -3.22 -2.38
N LEU A 26 3.74 -3.52 -3.64
CA LEU A 26 2.36 -3.78 -4.06
C LEU A 26 1.72 -5.01 -3.37
N ARG A 27 2.51 -6.06 -3.12
CA ARG A 27 2.04 -7.24 -2.37
C ARG A 27 1.78 -6.87 -0.92
N TRP A 28 2.71 -6.16 -0.31
CA TRP A 28 2.55 -5.67 1.06
C TRP A 28 1.33 -4.74 1.17
N GLN A 29 1.20 -3.76 0.28
CA GLN A 29 0.08 -2.83 0.23
C GLN A 29 -1.26 -3.56 0.09
N LYS A 30 -1.36 -4.58 -0.78
CA LYS A 30 -2.57 -5.40 -0.91
C LYS A 30 -2.87 -6.21 0.35
N LYS A 31 -1.86 -6.80 0.99
CA LYS A 31 -2.03 -7.50 2.29
C LYS A 31 -2.50 -6.53 3.37
N MET A 32 -1.93 -5.34 3.40
CA MET A 32 -2.29 -4.26 4.33
C MET A 32 -3.73 -3.79 4.11
N HIS A 33 -4.15 -3.60 2.85
CA HIS A 33 -5.54 -3.28 2.55
C HIS A 33 -6.51 -4.37 3.02
N PHE A 34 -6.19 -5.66 2.78
CA PHE A 34 -7.02 -6.78 3.24
C PHE A 34 -7.15 -6.83 4.77
N LEU A 35 -6.05 -6.54 5.48
CA LEU A 35 -6.05 -6.40 6.94
C LEU A 35 -7.03 -5.31 7.40
N LEU A 36 -6.96 -4.13 6.78
CA LEU A 36 -7.80 -2.98 7.15
C LEU A 36 -9.28 -3.22 6.85
N VAL A 37 -9.59 -3.97 5.78
CA VAL A 37 -10.95 -4.48 5.49
C VAL A 37 -11.41 -5.40 6.62
N THR A 38 -10.56 -6.34 7.06
CA THR A 38 -10.88 -7.29 8.13
C THR A 38 -11.15 -6.58 9.46
N LEU A 39 -10.38 -5.53 9.74
CA LEU A 39 -10.55 -4.64 10.89
C LEU A 39 -11.77 -3.71 10.78
N LYS A 40 -12.44 -3.69 9.61
CA LYS A 40 -13.62 -2.85 9.32
C LYS A 40 -13.36 -1.35 9.50
N VAL A 41 -12.15 -0.89 9.21
CA VAL A 41 -11.77 0.53 9.31
C VAL A 41 -11.70 1.25 7.97
N VAL A 42 -11.82 0.56 6.83
CA VAL A 42 -11.73 1.15 5.47
C VAL A 42 -12.76 2.26 5.19
N TYR A 43 -13.85 2.33 5.96
CA TYR A 43 -14.85 3.39 5.81
C TYR A 43 -14.27 4.80 6.03
N VAL A 44 -13.18 4.95 6.80
CA VAL A 44 -12.54 6.25 7.06
C VAL A 44 -11.91 6.86 5.80
N LEU A 45 -11.60 6.05 4.79
CA LEU A 45 -11.10 6.54 3.50
C LEU A 45 -12.20 7.19 2.66
N ASN A 46 -13.44 6.74 2.85
CA ASN A 46 -14.58 7.06 1.98
C ASN A 46 -15.59 8.00 2.64
N THR A 47 -15.42 8.28 3.93
CA THR A 47 -16.31 9.15 4.70
C THR A 47 -15.55 10.40 5.15
N PRO A 48 -16.14 11.59 5.04
CA PRO A 48 -15.49 12.81 5.53
C PRO A 48 -15.36 12.77 7.05
N LYS A 49 -14.31 13.40 7.57
CA LYS A 49 -14.17 13.62 9.01
C LYS A 49 -15.37 14.43 9.52
N PRO A 50 -16.05 14.00 10.59
CA PRO A 50 -17.14 14.76 11.19
C PRO A 50 -16.68 16.16 11.63
N ALA A 51 -17.51 17.17 11.37
CA ALA A 51 -17.22 18.56 11.71
C ALA A 51 -17.31 18.78 13.23
N GLU A 52 -16.40 19.59 13.77
CA GLU A 52 -16.45 20.02 15.17
C GLU A 52 -17.52 21.08 15.34
N ASN A 53 -18.46 20.87 16.26
CA ASN A 53 -19.46 21.89 16.58
C ASN A 53 -19.69 22.01 18.10
N GLU A 54 -20.01 23.22 18.56
CA GLU A 54 -20.15 23.50 20.00
C GLU A 54 -21.43 22.91 20.62
N ASN A 55 -22.41 22.56 19.78
CA ASN A 55 -23.72 22.05 20.20
C ASN A 55 -23.93 20.58 19.79
N GLU A 56 -22.86 19.78 19.83
CA GLU A 56 -22.91 18.37 19.44
C GLU A 56 -23.89 17.58 20.32
N THR A 57 -24.81 16.87 19.69
CA THR A 57 -25.61 15.85 20.34
C THR A 57 -24.73 14.68 20.79
N MET A 58 -25.16 13.94 21.81
CA MET A 58 -24.44 12.73 22.26
C MET A 58 -24.18 11.72 21.13
N GLN A 59 -25.08 11.66 20.14
CA GLN A 59 -24.93 10.78 18.99
C GLN A 59 -23.84 11.25 18.02
N GLU A 60 -23.72 12.57 17.81
CA GLU A 60 -22.67 13.15 16.97
C GLU A 60 -21.30 12.93 17.58
N THR A 61 -21.15 13.14 18.90
CA THR A 61 -19.90 12.85 19.60
C THR A 61 -19.51 11.37 19.51
N CYS A 62 -20.47 10.45 19.62
CA CYS A 62 -20.22 9.01 19.45
C CYS A 62 -19.75 8.68 18.02
N ASN A 63 -20.39 9.27 17.00
CA ASN A 63 -20.02 9.08 15.61
C ASN A 63 -18.61 9.65 15.32
N LYS A 64 -18.28 10.81 15.88
CA LYS A 64 -16.95 11.43 15.79
C LYS A 64 -15.88 10.54 16.41
N GLN A 65 -16.08 10.11 17.65
CA GLN A 65 -15.14 9.22 18.33
C GLN A 65 -14.94 7.90 17.56
N LYS A 66 -16.02 7.34 17.00
CA LYS A 66 -15.93 6.14 16.18
C LYS A 66 -15.05 6.36 14.95
N TRP A 67 -15.25 7.48 14.24
CA TRP A 67 -14.46 7.85 13.08
C TRP A 67 -12.99 8.07 13.45
N ASP A 68 -12.72 8.86 14.49
CA ASP A 68 -11.35 9.16 14.96
C ASP A 68 -10.60 7.87 15.37
N ASN A 69 -11.26 6.97 16.11
CA ASN A 69 -10.68 5.68 16.46
C ASN A 69 -10.38 4.82 15.21
N GLY A 70 -11.27 4.86 14.21
CA GLY A 70 -11.06 4.16 12.95
C GLY A 70 -9.84 4.70 12.18
N ASP A 71 -9.69 6.02 12.15
CA ASP A 71 -8.58 6.71 11.48
C ASP A 71 -7.24 6.38 12.14
N GLU A 72 -7.20 6.41 13.48
CA GLU A 72 -6.02 6.04 14.27
C GLU A 72 -5.61 4.58 14.07
N ILE A 73 -6.57 3.65 14.10
CA ILE A 73 -6.32 2.21 13.85
C ILE A 73 -5.75 2.03 12.44
N TYR A 74 -6.36 2.66 11.44
CA TYR A 74 -5.93 2.54 10.05
C TYR A 74 -4.49 3.06 9.87
N ARG A 75 -4.20 4.27 10.36
CA ARG A 75 -2.85 4.86 10.32
C ARG A 75 -1.84 4.01 11.07
N GLY A 76 -2.18 3.58 12.29
CA GLY A 76 -1.30 2.79 13.14
C GLY A 76 -0.86 1.48 12.49
N HIS A 77 -1.78 0.75 11.84
CA HIS A 77 -1.42 -0.49 11.16
C HIS A 77 -0.51 -0.30 9.95
N ILE A 78 -0.77 0.74 9.15
CA ILE A 78 0.07 1.07 8.00
C ILE A 78 1.48 1.45 8.46
N LEU A 79 1.58 2.35 9.44
CA LEU A 79 2.85 2.84 9.98
C LEU A 79 3.65 1.74 10.70
N ASN A 80 2.99 0.86 11.45
CA ASN A 80 3.66 -0.29 12.07
C ASN A 80 4.13 -1.33 11.05
N GLY A 81 3.51 -1.37 9.86
CA GLY A 81 3.82 -2.33 8.82
C GLY A 81 5.00 -1.96 7.92
N MET A 82 5.53 -0.73 8.02
CA MET A 82 6.58 -0.21 7.14
C MET A 82 7.96 -0.12 7.83
N PRO A 83 9.08 -0.16 7.08
CA PRO A 83 10.41 0.13 7.58
C PRO A 83 10.51 1.55 8.16
N TYR A 84 11.45 1.74 9.09
CA TYR A 84 11.74 3.04 9.71
C TYR A 84 11.93 4.17 8.69
N ALA A 85 12.65 3.90 7.58
CA ALA A 85 12.89 4.89 6.54
C ALA A 85 11.58 5.40 5.88
N LEU A 86 10.57 4.55 5.74
CA LEU A 86 9.26 4.97 5.23
C LEU A 86 8.39 5.57 6.33
N PHE A 87 8.47 5.03 7.56
CA PHE A 87 7.77 5.60 8.71
C PHE A 87 8.08 7.09 8.85
N ASP A 88 9.36 7.46 8.75
CA ASP A 88 9.79 8.86 8.89
C ASP A 88 9.19 9.80 7.83
N VAL A 89 8.94 9.29 6.62
CA VAL A 89 8.36 10.04 5.51
C VAL A 89 6.85 10.23 5.68
N TYR A 90 6.17 9.20 6.18
CA TYR A 90 4.71 9.12 6.19
C TYR A 90 4.06 9.43 7.55
N GLN A 91 4.79 9.42 8.66
CA GLN A 91 4.23 9.59 10.01
C GLN A 91 3.44 10.89 10.22
N ASN A 92 3.79 11.95 9.48
CA ASN A 92 3.18 13.27 9.61
C ASN A 92 1.85 13.41 8.85
N GLU A 93 1.41 12.37 8.13
CA GLU A 93 0.10 12.36 7.50
C GLU A 93 -1.00 12.36 8.55
N THR A 94 -1.86 13.37 8.50
CA THR A 94 -2.83 13.69 9.56
C THR A 94 -4.08 12.82 9.53
N THR A 95 -4.36 12.16 8.41
CA THR A 95 -5.50 11.25 8.25
C THR A 95 -5.08 9.97 7.55
N ALA A 96 -5.80 8.89 7.82
CA ALA A 96 -5.69 7.62 7.13
C ALA A 96 -5.83 7.77 5.62
N LYS A 97 -6.74 8.66 5.19
CA LYS A 97 -6.97 8.96 3.79
C LYS A 97 -5.75 9.60 3.13
N ALA A 98 -5.21 10.67 3.71
CA ALA A 98 -4.02 11.34 3.17
C ALA A 98 -2.82 10.40 3.11
N LEU A 99 -2.63 9.61 4.17
CA LEU A 99 -1.61 8.56 4.22
C LEU A 99 -1.76 7.55 3.09
N TRP A 100 -2.98 7.03 2.89
CA TRP A 100 -3.26 6.03 1.85
C TRP A 100 -3.06 6.60 0.44
N GLU A 101 -3.57 7.79 0.16
CA GLU A 101 -3.41 8.45 -1.14
C GLU A 101 -1.93 8.71 -1.47
N ARG A 102 -1.14 9.14 -0.47
CA ARG A 102 0.31 9.34 -0.65
C ARG A 102 1.04 8.03 -0.92
N LEU A 103 0.62 6.93 -0.26
CA LEU A 103 1.16 5.59 -0.54
C LEU A 103 0.78 5.09 -1.94
N GLU A 104 -0.44 5.35 -2.41
CA GLU A 104 -0.86 5.02 -3.76
C GLU A 104 -0.04 5.78 -4.81
N GLN A 105 0.19 7.09 -4.62
CA GLN A 105 1.06 7.88 -5.48
C GLN A 105 2.48 7.31 -5.55
N HIS A 106 3.03 6.88 -4.42
CA HIS A 106 4.35 6.25 -4.36
C HIS A 106 4.36 4.87 -5.05
N SER A 107 3.28 4.08 -4.91
CA SER A 107 3.11 2.81 -5.62
C SER A 107 3.12 3.00 -7.14
N MET A 108 2.40 4.00 -7.64
CA MET A 108 2.30 4.29 -9.07
C MET A 108 3.67 4.61 -9.69
N HIS A 109 4.60 5.17 -8.91
CA HIS A 109 5.98 5.38 -9.33
C HIS A 109 6.84 4.11 -9.29
N MET A 110 6.58 3.15 -8.41
CA MET A 110 7.24 1.84 -8.41
C MET A 110 6.69 0.87 -9.47
N ASP A 111 5.48 1.12 -9.99
CA ASP A 111 4.84 0.28 -11.00
C ASP A 111 5.60 0.25 -12.33
N GLU A 112 6.39 1.28 -12.67
CA GLU A 112 7.14 1.30 -13.92
C GLU A 112 8.12 0.12 -14.01
N THR A 113 8.84 -0.16 -12.92
CA THR A 113 9.71 -1.33 -12.76
C THR A 113 8.94 -2.64 -12.88
N ILE A 114 7.72 -2.72 -12.33
CA ILE A 114 6.87 -3.93 -12.40
C ILE A 114 6.34 -4.14 -13.81
N ILE A 115 5.94 -3.07 -14.49
CA ILE A 115 5.48 -3.07 -15.89
C ILE A 115 6.64 -3.51 -16.78
N VAL A 116 7.83 -2.92 -16.61
CA VAL A 116 9.06 -3.30 -17.32
C VAL A 116 9.39 -4.78 -17.09
N CYS A 117 9.38 -5.25 -15.83
CA CYS A 117 9.59 -6.67 -15.51
C CYS A 117 8.54 -7.58 -16.15
N SER A 118 7.27 -7.18 -16.15
CA SER A 118 6.16 -7.95 -16.72
C SER A 118 6.26 -8.04 -18.24
N ILE A 119 6.62 -6.94 -18.91
CA ILE A 119 6.87 -6.90 -20.36
C ILE A 119 8.05 -7.79 -20.71
N ILE A 120 9.20 -7.63 -20.04
CA ILE A 120 10.40 -8.46 -20.25
C ILE A 120 10.09 -9.95 -20.07
N ASN A 121 9.27 -10.30 -19.08
CA ASN A 121 8.88 -11.69 -18.85
C ASN A 121 7.98 -12.26 -19.94
N LYS A 122 7.11 -11.43 -20.54
CA LYS A 122 6.21 -11.80 -21.63
C LYS A 122 6.82 -11.71 -23.03
N LEU A 123 8.07 -11.26 -23.17
CA LEU A 123 8.76 -11.24 -24.47
C LEU A 123 8.87 -12.64 -25.10
N PRO A 124 8.71 -12.77 -26.43
CA PRO A 124 8.84 -14.03 -27.15
C PRO A 124 10.23 -14.68 -26.96
N LEU A 125 10.31 -16.00 -27.15
CA LEU A 125 11.59 -16.73 -27.09
C LEU A 125 12.59 -16.27 -28.17
N SER A 126 12.10 -15.75 -29.30
CA SER A 126 12.94 -15.15 -30.34
C SER A 126 13.71 -13.92 -29.84
N TRP A 127 13.26 -13.26 -28.76
CA TRP A 127 13.84 -12.04 -28.19
C TRP A 127 14.71 -12.32 -26.96
N LYS A 128 15.28 -13.53 -26.88
CA LYS A 128 16.08 -14.01 -25.75
C LYS A 128 17.32 -13.14 -25.47
N ASP A 129 17.89 -12.52 -26.50
CA ASP A 129 19.12 -11.73 -26.39
C ASP A 129 18.82 -10.33 -25.85
N ILE A 130 17.75 -9.67 -26.31
CA ILE A 130 17.19 -8.46 -25.67
C ILE A 130 16.86 -8.76 -24.22
N LYS A 131 16.10 -9.83 -23.96
CA LYS A 131 15.71 -10.22 -22.60
C LYS A 131 16.93 -10.39 -21.70
N ARG A 132 18.05 -10.91 -22.21
CA ARG A 132 19.31 -11.03 -21.47
C ARG A 132 19.98 -9.67 -21.24
N ALA A 133 19.89 -8.74 -22.19
CA ALA A 133 20.48 -7.40 -22.10
C ALA A 133 19.71 -6.46 -21.13
N VAL A 134 18.38 -6.54 -21.10
CA VAL A 134 17.54 -5.65 -20.29
C VAL A 134 17.27 -6.18 -18.88
N LYS A 135 17.33 -7.51 -18.66
CA LYS A 135 17.08 -8.14 -17.36
C LYS A 135 17.98 -7.64 -16.20
N PRO A 136 19.28 -7.35 -16.39
CA PRO A 136 20.12 -6.78 -15.33
C PRO A 136 19.77 -5.34 -14.95
N LYS A 137 19.08 -4.60 -15.83
CA LYS A 137 18.77 -3.16 -15.66
C LYS A 137 17.28 -2.89 -15.43
N LYS A 138 16.47 -3.93 -15.28
CA LYS A 138 15.00 -3.85 -15.19
C LYS A 138 14.49 -3.02 -14.01
N GLU A 139 15.30 -2.85 -12.96
CA GLU A 139 14.97 -2.08 -11.76
C GLU A 139 15.15 -0.57 -11.94
N ASP A 140 16.07 -0.16 -12.82
CA ASP A 140 16.42 1.24 -13.08
C ASP A 140 15.94 1.75 -14.46
N MET A 141 15.27 0.88 -15.23
CA MET A 141 14.85 1.16 -16.61
C MET A 141 13.40 1.65 -16.65
N SER A 142 13.16 2.77 -17.34
CA SER A 142 11.81 3.28 -17.63
C SER A 142 11.14 2.53 -18.79
N ILE A 143 9.82 2.65 -18.93
CA ILE A 143 9.07 2.08 -20.05
C ILE A 143 9.56 2.66 -21.39
N GLU A 144 9.88 3.95 -21.44
CA GLU A 144 10.42 4.59 -22.65
C GLU A 144 11.78 4.03 -23.06
N GLN A 145 12.66 3.77 -22.09
CA GLN A 145 13.96 3.15 -22.34
C GLN A 145 13.79 1.71 -22.82
N LEU A 146 12.88 0.95 -22.20
CA LEU A 146 12.54 -0.39 -22.66
C LEU A 146 12.00 -0.35 -24.10
N ALA A 147 11.07 0.55 -24.41
CA ALA A 147 10.51 0.69 -25.75
C ALA A 147 11.59 0.95 -26.81
N LYS A 148 12.57 1.83 -26.51
CA LYS A 148 13.73 2.06 -27.39
C LYS A 148 14.54 0.79 -27.64
N HIS A 149 14.76 -0.05 -26.63
CA HIS A 149 15.45 -1.33 -26.80
C HIS A 149 14.66 -2.33 -27.67
N LEU A 150 13.32 -2.30 -27.59
CA LEU A 150 12.45 -3.19 -28.37
C LEU A 150 12.33 -2.74 -29.84
N CYS A 151 12.34 -1.44 -30.11
CA CYS A 151 12.27 -0.89 -31.49
C CYS A 151 13.53 -1.16 -32.32
N VAL A 152 14.69 -1.39 -31.69
CA VAL A 152 15.97 -1.64 -32.39
C VAL A 152 16.01 -3.02 -33.07
N GLU A 153 15.14 -3.96 -32.70
CA GLU A 153 15.12 -5.33 -33.26
C GLU A 153 14.03 -5.54 -34.33
N GLU A 154 13.27 -4.48 -34.66
CA GLU A 154 12.27 -4.49 -35.74
C GLU A 154 12.88 -4.09 -37.11
N GLU A 155 14.13 -3.63 -37.14
CA GLU A 155 14.98 -3.41 -38.34
C GLU A 155 15.89 -4.62 -38.63
#